data_AF-A0A7J4EJ39-F1
#
_entry.id   AF-A0A7J4EJ39-F1
#
_cell.length_a   1.000
_cell.length_b   1.000
_cell.length_c   1.000
_cell.angle_alpha   90.00
_cell.angle_beta   90.00
_cell.angle_gamma   90.00
#
_symmetry.space_group_name_H-M   'P 1'
#
loop_
_entity.id
_entity.type
_entity.pdbx_description
1 polymer ?
#
loop_
_entity_poly.entity_id
_entity_poly.type
_entity_poly.pdbx_seq_one_letter_code
_entity_poly.pdbx_strand_id
1 'polypeptide(L)'
;MTVEVYIIFYMATLLMVLFVGYTLRTTTPVDLKESKSVSYGKYLSGNIDEVLVLWSKNITPSERVERVEQFGEVIYTGRYAPITLLKVTYPLESVIDVLKGVPGVRAVAPNFNRELLWTPNDPYFYQQWNLQDDYIGMPSAWDYLPTGGDSTVKVGILDSGVAFEDFVVPDYELNEVYSQDSKYHAAPDLTLTRFAQGYDVVHQDYHPNDQIGHGTHVAGIVAQSTNNYYGVAGIAFGITLVPIQIADYQGNIYDNWIVEGLYYAESVDVDIVNMSFGGPQPSDVIQTAVQDLYSQGILLVAATGNEGDSSIYYPARYEEVIAVGASNIQDERSSYSNYGVGIDLVAPGGDALTGILQETYAGLYQGLVRVDSFALVYKYGTSMAAPHVSAALALLLSLGADPEEAANLIKLTSKDIGLSGYDQETGFGRLDVKNAVMTYLQETVPLYDTLRNDWQEPF
;
A
#
# COMPACT_ATOMS: atom_id res chain seq x y z
N MET A 1 73.22 51.50 -34.88
CA MET A 1 72.43 50.71 -35.87
C MET A 1 71.49 49.82 -35.10
N THR A 2 70.46 50.40 -34.48
CA THR A 2 69.67 49.69 -33.44
C THR A 2 68.34 50.40 -33.22
N VAL A 3 67.48 50.38 -34.23
CA VAL A 3 66.04 50.70 -34.08
C VAL A 3 65.15 49.61 -34.71
N GLU A 4 65.71 48.65 -35.46
CA GLU A 4 64.92 47.60 -36.13
C GLU A 4 64.72 46.30 -35.31
N VAL A 5 65.27 46.17 -34.10
CA VAL A 5 65.19 44.91 -33.33
C VAL A 5 64.04 44.87 -32.30
N TYR A 6 63.43 46.02 -31.96
CA TYR A 6 62.38 46.06 -30.92
C TYR A 6 60.93 45.94 -31.43
N ILE A 7 60.67 46.12 -32.73
CA ILE A 7 59.30 46.01 -33.30
C ILE A 7 58.93 44.57 -33.65
N ILE A 8 59.92 43.69 -33.89
CA ILE A 8 59.68 42.29 -34.26
C ILE A 8 59.34 41.42 -33.03
N PHE A 9 59.79 41.79 -31.83
CA PHE A 9 59.52 41.02 -30.61
C PHE A 9 58.13 41.25 -29.99
N TYR A 10 57.51 42.42 -30.22
CA TYR A 10 56.16 42.73 -29.73
C TYR A 10 55.04 42.21 -30.65
N MET A 11 55.29 42.03 -31.95
CA MET A 11 54.31 41.47 -32.88
C MET A 11 54.22 39.94 -32.81
N ALA A 12 55.31 39.25 -32.42
CA ALA A 12 55.31 37.78 -32.29
C ALA A 12 54.61 37.28 -31.01
N THR A 13 54.59 38.08 -29.94
CA THR A 13 53.92 37.72 -28.68
C THR A 13 52.41 38.02 -28.70
N LEU A 14 51.96 39.04 -29.44
CA LEU A 14 50.52 39.31 -29.62
C LEU A 14 49.83 38.29 -30.54
N LEU A 15 50.53 37.75 -31.55
CA LEU A 15 50.01 36.72 -32.46
C LEU A 15 49.94 35.32 -31.82
N MET A 16 50.77 35.02 -30.82
CA MET A 16 50.68 33.76 -30.06
C MET A 16 49.56 33.78 -29.01
N VAL A 17 49.22 34.94 -28.45
CA VAL A 17 48.09 35.06 -27.51
C VAL A 17 46.74 35.02 -28.25
N LEU A 18 46.68 35.46 -29.51
CA LEU A 18 45.49 35.32 -30.35
C LEU A 18 45.27 33.91 -30.93
N PHE A 19 46.29 33.04 -30.93
CA PHE A 19 46.17 31.66 -31.43
C PHE A 19 45.95 30.61 -30.33
N VAL A 20 46.20 30.93 -29.06
CA VAL A 20 45.85 30.06 -27.91
C VAL A 20 44.41 30.33 -27.43
N GLY A 21 43.79 31.44 -27.84
CA GLY A 21 42.40 31.79 -27.52
C GLY A 21 41.33 31.27 -28.51
N TYR A 22 41.68 30.49 -29.53
CA TYR A 22 40.70 30.08 -30.57
C TYR A 22 40.71 28.60 -30.96
N THR A 23 41.46 27.76 -30.27
CA THR A 23 41.43 26.31 -30.48
C THR A 23 41.11 25.61 -29.18
N LEU A 24 39.83 25.69 -28.78
CA LEU A 24 39.09 24.59 -28.18
C LEU A 24 37.58 24.90 -28.19
N ARG A 25 36.88 24.13 -29.03
CA ARG A 25 35.44 23.87 -29.04
C ARG A 25 34.52 25.03 -29.44
N THR A 26 34.47 25.30 -30.75
CA THR A 26 33.14 25.34 -31.39
C THR A 26 32.53 23.95 -31.22
N THR A 27 31.82 23.70 -30.12
CA THR A 27 30.82 22.64 -30.13
C THR A 27 29.83 23.05 -31.20
N THR A 28 29.79 22.32 -32.31
CA THR A 28 28.57 22.26 -33.13
C THR A 28 27.39 22.18 -32.17
N PRO A 29 26.35 23.03 -32.29
CA PRO A 29 25.16 22.88 -31.47
C PRO A 29 24.68 21.45 -31.67
N VAL A 30 24.71 20.64 -30.62
CA VAL A 30 24.11 19.32 -30.69
C VAL A 30 22.63 19.59 -30.83
N ASP A 31 22.04 19.16 -31.93
CA ASP A 31 20.60 19.30 -32.15
C ASP A 31 19.88 18.35 -31.20
N LEU A 32 19.55 18.85 -30.02
CA LEU A 32 18.88 18.10 -28.95
C LEU A 32 17.39 17.84 -29.26
N LYS A 33 16.88 18.21 -30.45
CA LYS A 33 15.46 18.14 -30.78
C LYS A 33 15.00 16.82 -31.41
N GLU A 34 15.91 15.93 -31.83
CA GLU A 34 15.52 14.63 -32.40
C GLU A 34 15.93 13.46 -31.49
N SER A 35 14.93 12.75 -30.95
CA SER A 35 15.13 11.43 -30.36
C SER A 35 14.05 10.46 -30.83
N LYS A 36 14.45 9.24 -31.20
CA LYS A 36 13.53 8.11 -31.40
C LYS A 36 12.97 7.68 -30.04
N SER A 37 11.66 7.47 -29.95
CA SER A 37 11.01 6.94 -28.75
C SER A 37 11.53 5.54 -28.44
N VAL A 38 12.23 5.39 -27.31
CA VAL A 38 12.58 4.08 -26.74
C VAL A 38 11.71 3.90 -25.49
N SER A 39 11.00 2.77 -25.44
CA SER A 39 10.22 2.39 -24.27
C SER A 39 11.17 1.86 -23.20
N TYR A 40 11.40 2.66 -22.17
CA TYR A 40 11.99 2.19 -20.92
C TYR A 40 10.85 1.61 -20.09
N GLY A 41 10.78 0.28 -19.99
CA GLY A 41 9.71 -0.40 -19.24
C GLY A 41 9.60 0.09 -17.80
N LYS A 42 8.39 -0.06 -17.21
CA LYS A 42 7.82 0.17 -15.84
C LYS A 42 8.59 0.92 -14.72
N TYR A 43 9.90 1.10 -14.81
CA TYR A 43 10.83 1.66 -13.80
C TYR A 43 11.05 3.18 -13.88
N LEU A 44 10.23 3.90 -14.67
CA LEU A 44 10.32 5.35 -14.85
C LEU A 44 9.14 6.14 -14.27
N SER A 45 8.29 5.56 -13.41
CA SER A 45 7.18 6.30 -12.81
C SER A 45 7.60 7.41 -11.83
N GLY A 46 8.91 7.65 -11.64
CA GLY A 46 9.42 8.60 -10.65
C GLY A 46 9.91 9.95 -11.17
N ASN A 47 10.81 10.01 -12.17
CA ASN A 47 11.42 11.27 -12.66
C ASN A 47 11.96 11.08 -14.09
N ILE A 48 11.14 11.33 -15.11
CA ILE A 48 11.51 11.15 -16.53
C ILE A 48 12.45 12.23 -17.09
N ASP A 49 12.79 13.22 -16.29
CA ASP A 49 13.57 14.40 -16.63
C ASP A 49 14.83 14.58 -15.75
N GLU A 50 15.29 13.54 -15.05
CA GLU A 50 16.49 13.63 -14.19
C GLU A 50 17.68 12.82 -14.71
N VAL A 51 18.85 13.44 -14.75
CA VAL A 51 20.13 12.83 -15.14
C VAL A 51 21.14 12.91 -14.00
N LEU A 52 21.70 11.76 -13.63
CA LEU A 52 22.79 11.63 -12.69
C LEU A 52 24.14 11.56 -13.43
N VAL A 53 25.03 12.51 -13.14
CA VAL A 53 26.38 12.60 -13.70
C VAL A 53 27.39 12.22 -12.63
N LEU A 54 28.20 11.20 -12.90
CA LEU A 54 29.34 10.83 -12.07
C LEU A 54 30.64 11.38 -12.67
N TRP A 55 31.39 12.12 -11.87
CA TRP A 55 32.62 12.81 -12.25
C TRP A 55 33.89 12.09 -11.77
N SER A 56 35.01 12.41 -12.40
CA SER A 56 36.33 12.10 -11.89
C SER A 56 36.58 12.83 -10.56
N LYS A 57 37.23 12.15 -9.61
CA LYS A 57 37.42 12.65 -8.24
C LYS A 57 38.20 13.97 -8.15
N ASN A 58 38.97 14.30 -9.18
CA ASN A 58 39.76 15.53 -9.27
C ASN A 58 38.97 16.76 -9.73
N ILE A 59 37.71 16.59 -10.16
CA ILE A 59 36.85 17.72 -10.53
C ILE A 59 36.19 18.27 -9.27
N THR A 60 36.42 19.55 -8.98
CA THR A 60 35.85 20.25 -7.81
C THR A 60 34.34 20.44 -7.95
N PRO A 61 33.58 20.56 -6.85
CA PRO A 61 32.13 20.80 -6.92
C PRO A 61 31.74 21.97 -7.83
N SER A 62 32.44 23.10 -7.75
CA SER A 62 32.19 24.29 -8.57
C SER A 62 32.40 24.00 -10.07
N GLU A 63 33.48 23.32 -10.44
CA GLU A 63 33.73 22.92 -11.83
C GLU A 63 32.70 21.91 -12.36
N ARG A 64 32.10 21.08 -11.48
CA ARG A 64 31.04 20.17 -11.89
C ARG A 64 29.81 20.97 -12.33
N VAL A 65 29.39 21.94 -11.52
CA VAL A 65 28.22 22.80 -11.79
C VAL A 65 28.40 23.56 -13.10
N GLU A 66 29.51 24.29 -13.24
CA GLU A 66 29.82 25.11 -14.43
C GLU A 66 29.77 24.29 -15.73
N ARG A 67 30.17 23.01 -15.67
CA ARG A 67 30.20 22.14 -16.86
C ARG A 67 28.83 21.63 -17.29
N VAL A 68 27.82 21.63 -16.42
CA VAL A 68 26.52 21.03 -16.73
C VAL A 68 25.29 21.93 -16.59
N GLU A 69 25.41 23.11 -16.01
CA GLU A 69 24.30 24.06 -15.85
C GLU A 69 23.64 24.47 -17.18
N GLN A 70 24.34 24.34 -18.31
CA GLN A 70 23.78 24.58 -19.64
C GLN A 70 22.79 23.50 -20.13
N PHE A 71 22.76 22.33 -19.51
CA PHE A 71 21.92 21.19 -19.91
C PHE A 71 20.64 21.04 -19.08
N GLY A 72 20.53 21.79 -17.99
CA GLY A 72 19.41 21.70 -17.07
C GLY A 72 19.69 22.38 -15.74
N GLU A 73 18.68 22.35 -14.86
CA GLU A 73 18.81 22.83 -13.50
C GLU A 73 19.63 21.83 -12.66
N VAL A 74 20.66 22.32 -11.98
CA VAL A 74 21.43 21.50 -11.05
C VAL A 74 20.67 21.39 -9.74
N ILE A 75 20.07 20.25 -9.49
CA ILE A 75 19.24 20.00 -8.30
C ILE A 75 20.04 19.49 -7.11
N TYR A 76 21.16 18.80 -7.36
CA TYR A 76 22.02 18.31 -6.27
C TYR A 76 23.47 18.14 -6.71
N THR A 77 24.41 18.42 -5.80
CA THR A 77 25.81 18.03 -5.95
C THR A 77 26.30 17.25 -4.73
N GLY A 78 26.92 16.11 -4.99
CA GLY A 78 27.35 15.19 -3.94
C GLY A 78 28.50 15.74 -3.11
N ARG A 79 28.29 15.77 -1.78
CA ARG A 79 29.34 16.11 -0.80
C ARG A 79 30.43 15.05 -0.71
N TYR A 80 30.05 13.77 -0.77
CA TYR A 80 30.96 12.64 -0.58
C TYR A 80 31.24 11.87 -1.88
N ALA A 81 30.23 11.74 -2.73
CA ALA A 81 30.37 11.17 -4.07
C ALA A 81 30.59 12.28 -5.09
N PRO A 82 31.45 12.10 -6.11
CA PRO A 82 31.67 13.10 -7.14
C PRO A 82 30.50 13.11 -8.14
N ILE A 83 29.29 13.44 -7.70
CA ILE A 83 28.08 13.40 -8.52
C ILE A 83 27.43 14.79 -8.66
N THR A 84 26.73 14.98 -9.77
CA THR A 84 25.78 16.08 -9.99
C THR A 84 24.48 15.48 -10.50
N LEU A 85 23.36 15.91 -9.94
CA LEU A 85 22.04 15.56 -10.41
C LEU A 85 21.43 16.78 -11.12
N LEU A 86 20.89 16.54 -12.30
CA LEU A 86 20.34 17.54 -13.20
C LEU A 86 18.88 17.24 -13.48
N LYS A 87 18.02 18.26 -13.40
CA LYS A 87 16.69 18.24 -14.00
C LYS A 87 16.80 18.84 -15.40
N VAL A 88 16.62 18.03 -16.43
CA VAL A 88 16.92 18.37 -17.82
C VAL A 88 15.72 18.98 -18.52
N THR A 89 15.96 20.02 -19.31
CA THR A 89 14.93 20.72 -20.11
C THR A 89 14.83 20.19 -21.55
N TYR A 90 15.62 19.16 -21.87
CA TYR A 90 15.76 18.56 -23.20
C TYR A 90 15.49 17.06 -23.12
N PRO A 91 15.24 16.36 -24.25
CA PRO A 91 15.05 14.92 -24.26
C PRO A 91 16.19 14.19 -23.53
N LEU A 92 15.82 13.36 -22.56
CA LEU A 92 16.72 12.71 -21.62
C LEU A 92 17.91 12.01 -22.30
N GLU A 93 17.62 11.22 -23.34
CA GLU A 93 18.64 10.49 -24.11
C GLU A 93 19.65 11.41 -24.79
N SER A 94 19.18 12.49 -25.41
CA SER A 94 20.03 13.46 -26.08
C SER A 94 20.97 14.13 -25.10
N VAL A 95 20.49 14.46 -23.89
CA VAL A 95 21.33 15.04 -22.83
C VAL A 95 22.35 14.02 -22.31
N ILE A 96 21.92 12.78 -22.08
CA ILE A 96 22.81 11.69 -21.66
C ILE A 96 23.95 11.50 -22.66
N ASP A 97 23.65 11.45 -23.96
CA ASP A 97 24.65 11.26 -25.01
C ASP A 97 25.66 12.40 -25.10
N VAL A 98 25.22 13.65 -24.90
CA VAL A 98 26.13 14.80 -24.87
C VAL A 98 27.00 14.78 -23.61
N LEU A 99 26.41 14.51 -22.44
CA LEU A 99 27.12 14.51 -21.17
C LEU A 99 28.21 13.43 -21.11
N LYS A 100 28.03 12.29 -21.78
CA LYS A 100 29.09 11.27 -21.93
C LYS A 100 30.39 11.82 -22.53
N GLY A 101 30.32 12.90 -23.33
CA GLY A 101 31.47 13.55 -23.98
C GLY A 101 32.09 14.72 -23.20
N VAL A 102 31.53 15.09 -22.04
CA VAL A 102 32.02 16.21 -21.23
C VAL A 102 33.31 15.79 -20.49
N PRO A 103 34.42 16.56 -20.59
CA PRO A 103 35.66 16.23 -19.91
C PRO A 103 35.46 16.07 -18.40
N GLY A 104 35.95 14.95 -17.87
CA GLY A 104 35.83 14.64 -16.45
C GLY A 104 34.56 13.87 -16.06
N VAL A 105 33.61 13.66 -16.97
CA VAL A 105 32.49 12.74 -16.76
C VAL A 105 32.97 11.30 -16.89
N ARG A 106 32.59 10.45 -15.94
CA ARG A 106 32.89 9.02 -15.87
C ARG A 106 31.70 8.15 -16.22
N ALA A 107 30.50 8.58 -15.84
CA ALA A 107 29.25 7.90 -16.16
C ALA A 107 28.11 8.90 -16.15
N VAL A 108 27.08 8.61 -16.95
CA VAL A 108 25.83 9.36 -17.02
C VAL A 108 24.71 8.35 -17.15
N ALA A 109 23.67 8.51 -16.36
CA ALA A 109 22.48 7.67 -16.42
C ALA A 109 21.25 8.47 -15.97
N PRO A 110 20.03 8.03 -16.33
CA PRO A 110 18.82 8.49 -15.66
C PRO A 110 18.94 8.31 -14.15
N ASN A 111 18.32 9.20 -13.38
CA ASN A 111 18.17 9.02 -11.94
C ASN A 111 17.08 8.00 -11.65
N PHE A 112 17.44 6.72 -11.68
CA PHE A 112 16.48 5.66 -11.44
C PHE A 112 16.05 5.62 -9.98
N ASN A 113 14.73 5.51 -9.76
CA ASN A 113 14.21 5.07 -8.48
C ASN A 113 14.69 3.63 -8.20
N ARG A 114 14.96 3.32 -6.92
CA ARG A 114 15.33 1.98 -6.45
C ARG A 114 14.36 1.62 -5.33
N GLU A 115 13.76 0.45 -5.43
CA GLU A 115 12.91 -0.09 -4.39
C GLU A 115 13.78 -0.81 -3.35
N LEU A 116 13.35 -0.78 -2.09
CA LEU A 116 13.83 -1.77 -1.14
C LEU A 116 13.20 -3.12 -1.57
N LEU A 117 13.71 -4.25 -1.09
CA LEU A 117 13.12 -5.55 -1.42
C LEU A 117 12.81 -6.22 -0.10
N TRP A 118 11.85 -5.66 0.62
CA TRP A 118 11.38 -6.28 1.85
C TRP A 118 10.30 -7.33 1.53
N THR A 119 10.64 -8.59 1.75
CA THR A 119 9.69 -9.71 1.76
C THR A 119 9.63 -10.29 3.17
N PRO A 120 8.44 -10.59 3.71
CA PRO A 120 8.32 -11.20 5.03
C PRO A 120 9.10 -12.52 5.15
N ASN A 121 9.54 -12.86 6.37
CA ASN A 121 10.29 -14.10 6.65
C ASN A 121 9.38 -15.32 6.93
N ASP A 122 8.07 -15.12 6.77
CA ASP A 122 6.98 -16.05 7.02
C ASP A 122 7.01 -17.20 5.97
N PRO A 123 7.18 -18.47 6.39
CA PRO A 123 7.51 -19.56 5.47
C PRO A 123 6.50 -19.81 4.36
N TYR A 124 5.23 -19.42 4.53
CA TYR A 124 4.17 -19.63 3.53
C TYR A 124 3.77 -18.35 2.79
N PHE A 125 4.49 -17.23 2.98
CA PHE A 125 4.22 -15.98 2.24
C PHE A 125 4.22 -16.17 0.72
N TYR A 126 5.06 -17.05 0.18
CA TYR A 126 5.10 -17.36 -1.25
C TYR A 126 3.80 -17.98 -1.81
N GLN A 127 2.90 -18.47 -0.94
CA GLN A 127 1.58 -18.99 -1.31
C GLN A 127 0.49 -17.91 -1.26
N GLN A 128 0.74 -16.77 -0.61
CA GLN A 128 -0.19 -15.64 -0.55
C GLN A 128 -0.11 -14.82 -1.84
N TRP A 129 -0.68 -15.37 -2.92
CA TRP A 129 -0.73 -14.71 -4.23
C TRP A 129 -1.37 -13.31 -4.12
N ASN A 130 -2.38 -13.18 -3.27
CA ASN A 130 -3.13 -11.96 -3.02
C ASN A 130 -2.26 -10.77 -2.59
N LEU A 131 -1.13 -11.03 -1.92
CA LEU A 131 -0.23 -10.00 -1.42
C LEU A 131 0.88 -9.61 -2.41
N GLN A 132 1.10 -10.38 -3.47
CA GLN A 132 2.25 -10.18 -4.37
C GLN A 132 2.13 -8.88 -5.19
N ASP A 133 3.26 -8.44 -5.76
CA ASP A 133 3.35 -7.16 -6.49
C ASP A 133 2.46 -7.06 -7.74
N ASP A 134 2.14 -8.18 -8.36
CA ASP A 134 1.23 -8.22 -9.51
C ASP A 134 -0.25 -8.10 -9.09
N TYR A 135 -0.54 -8.26 -7.79
CA TYR A 135 -1.85 -8.11 -7.17
C TYR A 135 -1.91 -6.80 -6.39
N ILE A 136 -2.00 -6.84 -5.06
CA ILE A 136 -2.19 -5.59 -4.31
C ILE A 136 -0.89 -4.86 -4.00
N GLY A 137 0.28 -5.43 -4.29
CA GLY A 137 1.52 -4.65 -4.17
C GLY A 137 2.19 -4.64 -2.80
N MET A 138 1.97 -5.65 -1.93
CA MET A 138 2.41 -5.54 -0.54
C MET A 138 3.92 -5.43 -0.33
N PRO A 139 4.80 -6.25 -0.95
CA PRO A 139 6.24 -6.09 -0.82
C PRO A 139 6.69 -4.65 -1.09
N SER A 140 6.22 -4.06 -2.19
CA SER A 140 6.52 -2.67 -2.53
C SER A 140 5.90 -1.66 -1.55
N ALA A 141 4.68 -1.89 -1.07
CA ALA A 141 4.01 -0.97 -0.15
C ALA A 141 4.72 -0.93 1.22
N TRP A 142 5.13 -2.09 1.71
CA TRP A 142 5.80 -2.23 3.00
C TRP A 142 7.22 -1.64 3.05
N ASP A 143 7.87 -1.43 1.91
CA ASP A 143 9.14 -0.68 1.87
C ASP A 143 8.98 0.75 2.43
N TYR A 144 7.77 1.32 2.34
CA TYR A 144 7.43 2.62 2.91
C TYR A 144 6.84 2.53 4.33
N LEU A 145 6.39 1.33 4.72
CA LEU A 145 5.74 1.02 6.00
C LEU A 145 6.36 -0.24 6.64
N PRO A 146 7.66 -0.24 7.00
CA PRO A 146 8.36 -1.45 7.45
C PRO A 146 7.86 -1.97 8.81
N THR A 147 7.10 -1.16 9.55
CA THR A 147 6.43 -1.55 10.80
C THR A 147 5.08 -2.24 10.55
N GLY A 148 4.59 -2.25 9.31
CA GLY A 148 3.27 -2.78 8.95
C GLY A 148 2.10 -1.91 9.41
N GLY A 149 2.33 -0.62 9.67
CA GLY A 149 1.33 0.32 10.18
C GLY A 149 1.70 0.94 11.53
N ASP A 150 0.83 1.81 12.03
CA ASP A 150 0.92 2.49 13.32
C ASP A 150 -0.04 1.83 14.31
N SER A 151 0.45 1.47 15.49
CA SER A 151 -0.34 0.83 16.54
C SER A 151 -1.49 1.67 17.09
N THR A 152 -1.52 2.97 16.81
CA THR A 152 -2.63 3.88 17.18
C THR A 152 -3.85 3.72 16.28
N VAL A 153 -3.67 3.21 15.05
CA VAL A 153 -4.78 2.90 14.14
C VAL A 153 -5.47 1.62 14.59
N LYS A 154 -6.80 1.66 14.72
CA LYS A 154 -7.64 0.57 15.17
C LYS A 154 -8.61 0.09 14.08
N VAL A 155 -8.60 -1.22 13.81
CA VAL A 155 -9.58 -1.87 12.93
C VAL A 155 -10.49 -2.77 13.76
N GLY A 156 -11.79 -2.43 13.79
CA GLY A 156 -12.85 -3.26 14.34
C GLY A 156 -13.19 -4.43 13.41
N ILE A 157 -13.07 -5.65 13.90
CA ILE A 157 -13.45 -6.87 13.19
C ILE A 157 -14.83 -7.30 13.72
N LEU A 158 -15.91 -6.81 13.08
CA LEU A 158 -17.29 -7.22 13.39
C LEU A 158 -17.57 -8.55 12.67
N ASP A 159 -17.43 -9.66 13.38
CA ASP A 159 -17.45 -11.00 12.79
C ASP A 159 -17.80 -12.09 13.82
N SER A 160 -17.36 -13.33 13.65
CA SER A 160 -17.62 -14.48 14.54
C SER A 160 -16.76 -14.51 15.81
N GLY A 161 -16.03 -13.43 16.10
CA GLY A 161 -14.98 -13.39 17.11
C GLY A 161 -13.59 -13.62 16.53
N VAL A 162 -12.55 -13.58 17.37
CA VAL A 162 -11.15 -13.84 16.97
C VAL A 162 -10.49 -14.78 17.97
N ALA A 163 -9.64 -15.69 17.51
CA ALA A 163 -8.80 -16.53 18.38
C ALA A 163 -7.60 -15.73 18.91
N PHE A 164 -7.84 -14.72 19.76
CA PHE A 164 -6.82 -13.76 20.21
C PHE A 164 -6.26 -14.03 21.61
N GLU A 165 -6.90 -14.89 22.40
CA GLU A 165 -6.52 -15.16 23.80
C GLU A 165 -6.67 -16.64 24.18
N ASP A 166 -5.96 -17.04 25.25
CA ASP A 166 -6.20 -18.30 25.94
C ASP A 166 -7.28 -18.07 27.01
N PHE A 167 -8.47 -18.61 26.79
CA PHE A 167 -9.62 -18.39 27.67
C PHE A 167 -10.33 -19.70 28.01
N VAL A 168 -10.80 -19.85 29.25
CA VAL A 168 -11.55 -21.05 29.64
C VAL A 168 -12.91 -21.01 28.97
N VAL A 169 -13.29 -22.06 28.24
CA VAL A 169 -14.62 -22.17 27.62
C VAL A 169 -15.68 -22.08 28.74
N PRO A 170 -16.53 -21.05 28.74
CA PRO A 170 -17.61 -20.91 29.72
C PRO A 170 -18.60 -22.06 29.66
N ASP A 171 -19.28 -22.33 30.79
CA ASP A 171 -20.24 -23.43 30.90
C ASP A 171 -21.37 -23.37 29.86
N TYR A 172 -21.76 -22.16 29.42
CA TYR A 172 -22.80 -21.97 28.41
C TYR A 172 -22.34 -22.32 26.99
N GLU A 173 -21.04 -22.32 26.70
CA GLU A 173 -20.46 -22.60 25.38
C GLU A 173 -19.92 -24.04 25.24
N LEU A 174 -19.95 -24.84 26.31
CA LEU A 174 -19.40 -26.21 26.33
C LEU A 174 -20.01 -27.17 25.29
N ASN A 175 -21.17 -26.83 24.72
CA ASN A 175 -21.83 -27.61 23.65
C ASN A 175 -21.79 -26.91 22.28
N GLU A 176 -21.08 -25.79 22.18
CA GLU A 176 -20.98 -24.94 21.00
C GLU A 176 -19.64 -25.13 20.30
N VAL A 177 -18.59 -25.41 21.08
CA VAL A 177 -17.23 -25.65 20.61
C VAL A 177 -16.65 -26.93 21.21
N TYR A 178 -15.59 -27.46 20.58
CA TYR A 178 -14.80 -28.55 21.12
C TYR A 178 -13.39 -28.07 21.46
N SER A 179 -12.92 -28.42 22.66
CA SER A 179 -11.53 -28.23 23.09
C SER A 179 -11.11 -29.38 24.00
N GLN A 180 -9.90 -29.91 23.82
CA GLN A 180 -9.43 -31.03 24.64
C GLN A 180 -9.18 -30.63 26.10
N ASP A 181 -8.80 -29.39 26.35
CA ASP A 181 -8.49 -28.85 27.68
C ASP A 181 -9.52 -27.82 28.18
N SER A 182 -10.68 -27.75 27.53
CA SER A 182 -11.78 -26.83 27.83
C SER A 182 -11.35 -25.36 27.78
N LYS A 183 -10.50 -25.02 26.81
CA LYS A 183 -10.07 -23.65 26.53
C LYS A 183 -10.16 -23.28 25.06
N TYR A 184 -10.50 -22.02 24.81
CA TYR A 184 -10.06 -21.30 23.64
C TYR A 184 -8.55 -21.08 23.74
N HIS A 185 -7.85 -21.23 22.62
CA HIS A 185 -6.44 -20.90 22.52
C HIS A 185 -6.25 -19.72 21.58
N ALA A 186 -5.26 -18.88 21.85
CA ALA A 186 -4.83 -17.87 20.91
C ALA A 186 -4.22 -18.55 19.66
N ALA A 187 -4.56 -18.04 18.48
CA ALA A 187 -3.95 -18.50 17.23
C ALA A 187 -2.44 -18.25 17.27
N PRO A 188 -1.59 -19.26 16.99
CA PRO A 188 -0.13 -19.12 17.04
C PRO A 188 0.41 -17.96 16.20
N ASP A 189 -0.20 -17.70 15.05
CA ASP A 189 0.20 -16.64 14.11
C ASP A 189 -0.47 -15.29 14.39
N LEU A 190 -1.18 -15.14 15.51
CA LEU A 190 -1.67 -13.84 16.01
C LEU A 190 -0.91 -13.36 17.26
N THR A 191 0.15 -14.07 17.66
CA THR A 191 0.90 -13.79 18.90
C THR A 191 1.63 -12.45 18.93
N LEU A 192 1.95 -11.85 17.77
CA LEU A 192 2.52 -10.50 17.67
C LEU A 192 1.46 -9.43 17.34
N THR A 193 0.24 -9.85 16.98
CA THR A 193 -0.87 -8.95 16.67
C THR A 193 -1.31 -8.22 17.93
N ARG A 194 -1.54 -6.91 17.81
CA ARG A 194 -2.03 -6.10 18.93
C ARG A 194 -3.55 -6.14 18.94
N PHE A 195 -4.11 -6.43 20.11
CA PHE A 195 -5.55 -6.39 20.34
C PHE A 195 -5.87 -5.31 21.38
N ALA A 196 -6.86 -4.47 21.10
CA ALA A 196 -7.56 -3.72 22.12
C ALA A 196 -8.65 -4.58 22.77
N GLN A 197 -9.33 -4.05 23.77
CA GLN A 197 -10.46 -4.74 24.39
C GLN A 197 -11.54 -5.00 23.35
N GLY A 198 -11.82 -6.27 23.08
CA GLY A 198 -12.94 -6.71 22.24
C GLY A 198 -14.24 -6.87 23.04
N TYR A 199 -15.34 -7.12 22.34
CA TYR A 199 -16.65 -7.34 22.95
C TYR A 199 -17.44 -8.45 22.24
N ASP A 200 -17.96 -9.39 23.01
CA ASP A 200 -18.92 -10.37 22.55
C ASP A 200 -20.34 -9.84 22.73
N VAL A 201 -20.98 -9.49 21.62
CA VAL A 201 -22.35 -8.98 21.60
C VAL A 201 -23.37 -10.11 21.85
N VAL A 202 -23.02 -11.35 21.52
CA VAL A 202 -23.88 -12.52 21.64
C VAL A 202 -24.09 -12.87 23.12
N HIS A 203 -23.00 -12.91 23.89
CA HIS A 203 -23.03 -13.24 25.32
C HIS A 203 -22.90 -12.04 26.26
N GLN A 204 -22.66 -10.84 25.72
CA GLN A 204 -22.53 -9.57 26.45
C GLN A 204 -21.37 -9.57 27.45
N ASP A 205 -20.21 -10.01 26.99
CA ASP A 205 -18.97 -10.00 27.77
C ASP A 205 -17.78 -9.49 26.95
N TYR A 206 -16.61 -9.48 27.56
CA TYR A 206 -15.38 -8.91 27.00
C TYR A 206 -14.46 -9.97 26.38
N HIS A 207 -15.02 -11.14 26.02
CA HIS A 207 -14.31 -12.32 25.55
C HIS A 207 -14.85 -12.82 24.20
N PRO A 208 -14.75 -12.03 23.11
CA PRO A 208 -15.22 -12.39 21.76
C PRO A 208 -14.35 -13.46 21.09
N ASN A 209 -14.29 -14.62 21.71
CA ASN A 209 -13.52 -15.77 21.27
C ASN A 209 -14.22 -16.44 20.09
N ASP A 210 -13.49 -16.64 19.01
CA ASP A 210 -14.07 -17.17 17.77
C ASP A 210 -14.65 -18.58 17.95
N GLN A 211 -15.91 -18.77 17.57
CA GLN A 211 -16.59 -20.08 17.62
C GLN A 211 -16.72 -20.74 16.23
N ILE A 212 -16.29 -20.05 15.17
CA ILE A 212 -16.48 -20.48 13.77
C ILE A 212 -15.14 -20.61 13.02
N GLY A 213 -14.20 -19.70 13.28
CA GLY A 213 -12.95 -19.55 12.53
C GLY A 213 -13.06 -18.57 11.35
N HIS A 214 -14.20 -17.92 11.14
CA HIS A 214 -14.35 -16.94 10.04
C HIS A 214 -13.66 -15.62 10.43
N GLY A 215 -14.01 -15.05 11.58
CA GLY A 215 -13.41 -13.81 12.08
C GLY A 215 -11.91 -13.92 12.33
N THR A 216 -11.40 -15.08 12.78
CA THR A 216 -9.96 -15.33 12.90
C THR A 216 -9.25 -15.25 11.53
N HIS A 217 -9.85 -15.81 10.48
CA HIS A 217 -9.27 -15.75 9.12
C HIS A 217 -9.30 -14.31 8.56
N VAL A 218 -10.41 -13.60 8.77
CA VAL A 218 -10.58 -12.18 8.41
C VAL A 218 -9.56 -11.30 9.14
N ALA A 219 -9.41 -11.47 10.45
CA ALA A 219 -8.42 -10.76 11.26
C ALA A 219 -6.98 -11.04 10.78
N GLY A 220 -6.69 -12.28 10.38
CA GLY A 220 -5.40 -12.65 9.80
C GLY A 220 -5.10 -11.90 8.49
N ILE A 221 -6.07 -11.75 7.58
CA ILE A 221 -5.86 -10.97 6.36
C ILE A 221 -5.46 -9.52 6.70
N VAL A 222 -6.12 -8.94 7.71
CA VAL A 222 -5.80 -7.58 8.15
C VAL A 222 -4.42 -7.50 8.80
N ALA A 223 -4.17 -8.26 9.86
CA ALA A 223 -3.00 -8.07 10.72
C ALA A 223 -2.45 -9.36 11.34
N GLN A 224 -2.38 -10.47 10.58
CA GLN A 224 -1.60 -11.64 11.00
C GLN A 224 -0.16 -11.25 11.35
N SER A 225 0.44 -11.94 12.33
CA SER A 225 1.82 -11.70 12.74
C SER A 225 2.73 -11.88 11.54
N THR A 226 3.52 -10.85 11.25
CA THR A 226 4.45 -10.86 10.12
C THR A 226 5.88 -10.78 10.63
N ASN A 227 6.83 -11.43 9.95
CA ASN A 227 8.23 -11.57 10.36
C ASN A 227 8.50 -12.46 11.59
N ASN A 228 7.63 -13.41 11.90
CA ASN A 228 7.79 -14.27 13.07
C ASN A 228 8.40 -15.66 12.77
N TYR A 229 8.82 -15.91 11.52
CA TYR A 229 9.28 -17.22 11.02
C TYR A 229 8.23 -18.34 11.09
N TYR A 230 6.95 -17.97 11.14
CA TYR A 230 5.80 -18.87 11.21
C TYR A 230 4.78 -18.50 10.14
N GLY A 231 3.87 -19.44 9.84
CA GLY A 231 2.71 -19.26 8.97
C GLY A 231 2.85 -18.27 7.79
N VAL A 232 1.98 -17.26 7.81
CA VAL A 232 1.73 -16.30 6.72
C VAL A 232 1.66 -14.86 7.22
N ALA A 233 1.73 -13.87 6.32
CA ALA A 233 1.73 -12.46 6.69
C ALA A 233 0.33 -11.80 6.68
N GLY A 234 0.14 -10.80 7.54
CA GLY A 234 -0.97 -9.84 7.50
C GLY A 234 -0.58 -8.55 6.78
N ILE A 235 -1.54 -7.85 6.19
CA ILE A 235 -1.32 -6.62 5.39
C ILE A 235 -0.84 -5.46 6.28
N ALA A 236 -1.58 -5.15 7.33
CA ALA A 236 -1.34 -4.09 8.29
C ALA A 236 -0.90 -4.66 9.65
N PHE A 237 0.15 -5.48 9.65
CA PHE A 237 0.60 -6.24 10.84
C PHE A 237 1.08 -5.39 12.03
N GLY A 238 1.20 -4.06 11.88
CA GLY A 238 1.62 -3.12 12.92
C GLY A 238 0.49 -2.41 13.66
N ILE A 239 -0.75 -2.51 13.17
CA ILE A 239 -1.92 -1.81 13.73
C ILE A 239 -2.54 -2.57 14.93
N THR A 240 -3.59 -2.01 15.51
CA THR A 240 -4.36 -2.66 16.60
C THR A 240 -5.69 -3.18 16.07
N LEU A 241 -6.03 -4.44 16.35
CA LEU A 241 -7.35 -5.01 16.07
C LEU A 241 -8.29 -4.87 17.27
N VAL A 242 -9.58 -4.70 16.99
CA VAL A 242 -10.66 -4.75 17.99
C VAL A 242 -11.62 -5.87 17.61
N PRO A 243 -11.56 -7.05 18.26
CA PRO A 243 -12.49 -8.14 18.00
C PRO A 243 -13.91 -7.79 18.47
N ILE A 244 -14.91 -7.92 17.62
CA ILE A 244 -16.31 -7.65 17.96
C ILE A 244 -17.16 -8.81 17.44
N GLN A 245 -17.57 -9.71 18.35
CA GLN A 245 -18.31 -10.90 17.97
C GLN A 245 -19.80 -10.57 17.84
N ILE A 246 -20.34 -10.76 16.64
CA ILE A 246 -21.74 -10.52 16.27
C ILE A 246 -22.40 -11.74 15.62
N ALA A 247 -21.69 -12.86 15.54
CA ALA A 247 -22.24 -14.14 15.09
C ALA A 247 -22.18 -15.19 16.20
N ASP A 248 -23.26 -15.96 16.33
CA ASP A 248 -23.28 -17.14 17.21
C ASP A 248 -22.50 -18.32 16.61
N TYR A 249 -22.34 -19.42 17.34
CA TYR A 249 -21.57 -20.59 16.89
C TYR A 249 -22.13 -21.29 15.63
N GLN A 250 -23.36 -21.00 15.22
CA GLN A 250 -23.97 -21.48 13.98
C GLN A 250 -23.84 -20.49 12.82
N GLY A 251 -23.31 -19.29 13.07
CA GLY A 251 -23.13 -18.24 12.08
C GLY A 251 -24.37 -17.38 11.85
N ASN A 252 -25.34 -17.40 12.76
CA ASN A 252 -26.46 -16.47 12.70
C ASN A 252 -25.99 -15.07 13.11
N ILE A 253 -26.47 -14.06 12.41
CA ILE A 253 -26.23 -12.65 12.68
C ILE A 253 -27.58 -11.95 12.68
N TYR A 254 -27.84 -11.09 13.67
CA TYR A 254 -29.09 -10.34 13.80
C TYR A 254 -28.84 -8.84 13.83
N ASP A 255 -29.79 -8.05 13.31
CA ASP A 255 -29.70 -6.59 13.25
C ASP A 255 -29.34 -5.93 14.59
N ASN A 256 -29.89 -6.42 15.70
CA ASN A 256 -29.56 -5.88 17.02
C ASN A 256 -28.10 -6.13 17.42
N TRP A 257 -27.50 -7.25 16.99
CA TRP A 257 -26.09 -7.53 17.24
C TRP A 257 -25.18 -6.69 16.35
N ILE A 258 -25.57 -6.47 15.08
CA ILE A 258 -24.86 -5.56 14.18
C ILE A 258 -24.84 -4.14 14.78
N VAL A 259 -26.00 -3.62 15.19
CA VAL A 259 -26.13 -2.26 15.73
C VAL A 259 -25.33 -2.09 17.03
N GLU A 260 -25.44 -3.02 17.97
CA GLU A 260 -24.66 -2.99 19.22
C GLU A 260 -23.15 -3.08 18.93
N GLY A 261 -22.73 -3.94 17.99
CA GLY A 261 -21.34 -4.07 17.58
C GLY A 261 -20.78 -2.79 16.95
N LEU A 262 -21.57 -2.09 16.12
CA LEU A 262 -21.18 -0.81 15.52
C LEU A 262 -20.98 0.26 16.60
N TYR A 263 -21.94 0.42 17.52
CA TYR A 263 -21.80 1.39 18.61
C TYR A 263 -20.71 1.01 19.62
N TYR A 264 -20.43 -0.29 19.81
CA TYR A 264 -19.26 -0.70 20.58
C TYR A 264 -17.96 -0.24 19.90
N ALA A 265 -17.85 -0.45 18.58
CA ALA A 265 -16.70 -0.01 17.79
C ALA A 265 -16.47 1.51 17.92
N GLU A 266 -17.54 2.30 17.79
CA GLU A 266 -17.51 3.74 18.05
C GLU A 266 -17.02 4.05 19.48
N SER A 267 -17.57 3.36 20.50
CA SER A 267 -17.26 3.64 21.90
C SER A 267 -15.80 3.39 22.31
N VAL A 268 -15.06 2.63 21.51
CA VAL A 268 -13.64 2.32 21.72
C VAL A 268 -12.73 2.99 20.69
N ASP A 269 -13.25 4.01 19.99
CA ASP A 269 -12.54 4.83 19.01
C ASP A 269 -11.82 3.96 17.96
N VAL A 270 -12.56 3.10 17.25
CA VAL A 270 -12.03 2.45 16.04
C VAL A 270 -11.98 3.44 14.88
N ASP A 271 -10.98 3.30 14.01
CA ASP A 271 -10.88 4.14 12.81
C ASP A 271 -11.58 3.49 11.61
N ILE A 272 -11.59 2.15 11.56
CA ILE A 272 -12.16 1.35 10.47
C ILE A 272 -12.98 0.19 11.05
N VAL A 273 -14.14 -0.08 10.48
CA VAL A 273 -14.99 -1.24 10.80
C VAL A 273 -15.03 -2.15 9.57
N ASN A 274 -14.53 -3.37 9.72
CA ASN A 274 -14.63 -4.43 8.73
C ASN A 274 -15.87 -5.29 8.97
N MET A 275 -16.78 -5.33 8.00
CA MET A 275 -18.02 -6.11 8.02
C MET A 275 -17.98 -7.17 6.91
N SER A 276 -17.36 -8.31 7.20
CA SER A 276 -17.23 -9.44 6.27
C SER A 276 -18.49 -10.32 6.19
N PHE A 277 -19.66 -9.70 6.32
CA PHE A 277 -20.99 -10.31 6.32
C PHE A 277 -21.98 -9.42 5.55
N GLY A 278 -23.17 -9.95 5.28
CA GLY A 278 -24.26 -9.14 4.76
C GLY A 278 -25.53 -9.94 4.49
N GLY A 279 -26.60 -9.22 4.14
CA GLY A 279 -27.86 -9.82 3.74
C GLY A 279 -28.61 -8.98 2.70
N PRO A 280 -29.64 -9.55 2.04
CA PRO A 280 -30.32 -8.88 0.93
C PRO A 280 -31.28 -7.77 1.37
N GLN A 281 -31.65 -7.70 2.64
CA GLN A 281 -32.68 -6.78 3.15
C GLN A 281 -32.05 -5.50 3.72
N PRO A 282 -32.56 -4.31 3.37
CA PRO A 282 -32.19 -3.08 4.07
C PRO A 282 -32.79 -3.05 5.47
N SER A 283 -32.19 -2.25 6.35
CA SER A 283 -32.63 -2.03 7.72
C SER A 283 -32.34 -0.59 8.13
N ASP A 284 -33.40 0.19 8.34
CA ASP A 284 -33.29 1.62 8.69
C ASP A 284 -32.46 1.83 9.97
N VAL A 285 -32.50 0.87 10.90
CA VAL A 285 -31.75 0.93 12.17
C VAL A 285 -30.25 0.72 11.90
N ILE A 286 -29.88 -0.25 11.07
CA ILE A 286 -28.48 -0.44 10.66
C ILE A 286 -27.99 0.76 9.85
N GLN A 287 -28.80 1.28 8.93
CA GLN A 287 -28.43 2.46 8.14
C GLN A 287 -28.17 3.68 9.02
N THR A 288 -29.02 3.91 10.02
CA THR A 288 -28.83 5.02 10.97
C THR A 288 -27.53 4.87 11.76
N ALA A 289 -27.23 3.66 12.27
CA ALA A 289 -25.98 3.41 12.98
C ALA A 289 -24.75 3.61 12.07
N VAL A 290 -24.81 3.11 10.83
CA VAL A 290 -23.79 3.33 9.79
C VAL A 290 -23.56 4.83 9.55
N GLN A 291 -24.63 5.63 9.46
CA GLN A 291 -24.55 7.07 9.29
C GLN A 291 -23.92 7.79 10.49
N ASP A 292 -24.25 7.35 11.71
CA ASP A 292 -23.67 7.92 12.93
C ASP A 292 -22.15 7.71 12.98
N LEU A 293 -21.67 6.49 12.70
CA LEU A 293 -20.24 6.18 12.64
C LEU A 293 -19.53 6.93 11.51
N TYR A 294 -20.12 6.94 10.31
CA TYR A 294 -19.56 7.66 9.17
C TYR A 294 -19.42 9.16 9.46
N SER A 295 -20.39 9.78 10.14
CA SER A 295 -20.36 11.20 10.51
C SER A 295 -19.23 11.57 11.48
N GLN A 296 -18.62 10.57 12.14
CA GLN A 296 -17.48 10.71 13.04
C GLN A 296 -16.14 10.44 12.35
N GLY A 297 -16.16 10.16 11.04
CA GLY A 297 -14.96 9.85 10.26
C GLY A 297 -14.52 8.38 10.37
N ILE A 298 -15.35 7.50 10.91
CA ILE A 298 -15.05 6.06 10.95
C ILE A 298 -15.33 5.47 9.57
N LEU A 299 -14.33 4.79 9.00
CA LEU A 299 -14.45 4.13 7.71
C LEU A 299 -15.17 2.79 7.84
N LEU A 300 -16.18 2.58 7.01
CA LEU A 300 -17.00 1.37 7.03
C LEU A 300 -16.74 0.57 5.76
N VAL A 301 -16.34 -0.70 5.89
CA VAL A 301 -16.00 -1.58 4.76
C VAL A 301 -16.82 -2.85 4.84
N ALA A 302 -17.51 -3.23 3.77
CA ALA A 302 -18.35 -4.42 3.79
C ALA A 302 -18.29 -5.27 2.51
N ALA A 303 -18.48 -6.57 2.69
CA ALA A 303 -18.53 -7.56 1.62
C ALA A 303 -19.83 -7.45 0.81
N THR A 304 -19.76 -7.58 -0.52
CA THR A 304 -20.94 -7.40 -1.39
C THR A 304 -21.91 -8.60 -1.43
N GLY A 305 -21.49 -9.78 -0.96
CA GLY A 305 -22.25 -11.05 -1.04
C GLY A 305 -21.62 -12.05 -2.02
N ASN A 306 -22.12 -13.30 -2.02
CA ASN A 306 -21.45 -14.46 -2.66
C ASN A 306 -22.36 -15.28 -3.58
N GLU A 307 -23.40 -14.67 -4.16
CA GLU A 307 -24.42 -15.32 -4.98
C GLU A 307 -24.15 -15.20 -6.49
N GLY A 308 -23.19 -14.36 -6.88
CA GLY A 308 -22.88 -14.04 -8.28
C GLY A 308 -23.96 -13.18 -8.93
N ASP A 309 -24.71 -12.44 -8.12
CA ASP A 309 -25.87 -11.67 -8.54
C ASP A 309 -25.56 -10.18 -8.68
N SER A 310 -26.35 -9.49 -9.53
CA SER A 310 -26.28 -8.03 -9.74
C SER A 310 -26.91 -7.21 -8.60
N SER A 311 -26.94 -7.76 -7.39
CA SER A 311 -27.49 -7.12 -6.19
C SER A 311 -26.53 -7.22 -5.03
N ILE A 312 -25.93 -6.10 -4.66
CA ILE A 312 -25.08 -5.96 -3.47
C ILE A 312 -25.92 -6.08 -2.20
N TYR A 313 -25.38 -6.79 -1.21
CA TYR A 313 -25.97 -6.97 0.11
C TYR A 313 -25.81 -5.73 1.00
N TYR A 314 -26.66 -5.60 2.01
CA TYR A 314 -26.49 -4.64 3.10
C TYR A 314 -25.63 -5.28 4.20
N PRO A 315 -24.73 -4.52 4.86
CA PRO A 315 -24.62 -3.06 4.81
C PRO A 315 -23.80 -2.49 3.65
N ALA A 316 -23.12 -3.32 2.84
CA ALA A 316 -22.27 -2.84 1.74
C ALA A 316 -22.97 -1.91 0.74
N ARG A 317 -24.28 -2.03 0.57
CA ARG A 317 -25.05 -1.19 -0.34
C ARG A 317 -25.39 0.22 0.21
N TYR A 318 -25.14 0.50 1.49
CA TYR A 318 -25.33 1.86 2.02
C TYR A 318 -24.26 2.80 1.46
N GLU A 319 -24.63 4.06 1.20
CA GLU A 319 -23.76 5.05 0.54
C GLU A 319 -22.51 5.36 1.36
N GLU A 320 -22.63 5.27 2.68
CA GLU A 320 -21.58 5.51 3.67
C GLU A 320 -20.59 4.34 3.81
N VAL A 321 -20.84 3.21 3.15
CA VAL A 321 -20.06 1.97 3.29
C VAL A 321 -19.30 1.67 2.00
N ILE A 322 -18.01 1.39 2.13
CA ILE A 322 -17.16 0.97 1.02
C ILE A 322 -17.52 -0.47 0.64
N ALA A 323 -18.14 -0.64 -0.51
CA ALA A 323 -18.63 -1.92 -1.01
C ALA A 323 -17.54 -2.71 -1.75
N VAL A 324 -17.12 -3.85 -1.19
CA VAL A 324 -15.98 -4.63 -1.68
C VAL A 324 -16.41 -5.97 -2.28
N GLY A 325 -16.26 -6.08 -3.60
CA GLY A 325 -16.38 -7.35 -4.33
C GLY A 325 -15.08 -8.16 -4.32
N ALA A 326 -15.12 -9.39 -4.84
CA ALA A 326 -13.98 -10.30 -4.86
C ALA A 326 -13.38 -10.45 -6.27
N SER A 327 -12.05 -10.43 -6.34
CA SER A 327 -11.27 -10.85 -7.50
C SER A 327 -10.55 -12.19 -7.25
N ASN A 328 -10.28 -12.92 -8.33
CA ASN A 328 -9.56 -14.20 -8.31
C ASN A 328 -8.08 -14.04 -8.74
N ILE A 329 -7.36 -15.16 -8.77
CA ILE A 329 -5.94 -15.20 -9.16
C ILE A 329 -5.73 -14.96 -10.67
N GLN A 330 -6.78 -15.02 -11.50
CA GLN A 330 -6.72 -14.63 -12.90
C GLN A 330 -6.87 -13.12 -13.11
N ASP A 331 -6.97 -12.35 -12.03
CA ASP A 331 -7.19 -10.89 -12.06
C ASP A 331 -8.54 -10.50 -12.65
N GLU A 332 -9.56 -11.34 -12.42
CA GLU A 332 -10.94 -11.16 -12.85
C GLU A 332 -11.86 -11.10 -11.63
N ARG A 333 -13.07 -10.53 -11.76
CA ARG A 333 -14.11 -10.69 -10.73
C ARG A 333 -14.39 -12.18 -10.51
N SER A 334 -14.35 -12.61 -9.25
CA SER A 334 -14.74 -13.97 -8.88
C SER A 334 -16.21 -14.21 -9.24
N SER A 335 -16.52 -15.35 -9.84
CA SER A 335 -17.86 -15.63 -10.39
C SER A 335 -18.99 -15.55 -9.35
N TYR A 336 -18.70 -15.87 -8.09
CA TYR A 336 -19.63 -15.78 -6.97
C TYR A 336 -19.78 -14.35 -6.41
N SER A 337 -18.89 -13.41 -6.74
CA SER A 337 -18.94 -12.06 -6.16
C SER A 337 -20.20 -11.35 -6.62
N ASN A 338 -21.03 -10.87 -5.70
CA ASN A 338 -22.09 -9.95 -6.07
C ASN A 338 -21.50 -8.64 -6.61
N TYR A 339 -22.26 -8.01 -7.50
CA TYR A 339 -21.86 -6.82 -8.24
C TYR A 339 -23.09 -5.94 -8.48
N GLY A 340 -22.93 -4.77 -9.10
CA GLY A 340 -24.05 -3.90 -9.47
C GLY A 340 -23.89 -2.46 -9.00
N VAL A 341 -25.02 -1.74 -8.95
CA VAL A 341 -25.06 -0.34 -8.50
C VAL A 341 -24.63 -0.26 -7.04
N GLY A 342 -23.63 0.59 -6.77
CA GLY A 342 -23.07 0.81 -5.44
C GLY A 342 -21.81 0.02 -5.12
N ILE A 343 -21.24 -0.75 -6.07
CA ILE A 343 -19.92 -1.36 -5.87
C ILE A 343 -18.84 -0.27 -5.94
N ASP A 344 -17.91 -0.27 -4.99
CA ASP A 344 -16.78 0.66 -5.02
C ASP A 344 -15.59 0.05 -5.72
N LEU A 345 -15.15 -1.14 -5.31
CA LEU A 345 -13.98 -1.79 -5.86
C LEU A 345 -14.04 -3.30 -5.61
N VAL A 346 -13.11 -4.02 -6.23
CA VAL A 346 -12.86 -5.42 -5.90
C VAL A 346 -11.49 -5.58 -5.23
N ALA A 347 -11.34 -6.60 -4.39
CA ALA A 347 -10.06 -6.97 -3.81
C ALA A 347 -9.90 -8.50 -3.84
N PRO A 348 -8.70 -9.06 -3.62
CA PRO A 348 -8.49 -10.50 -3.64
C PRO A 348 -9.41 -11.25 -2.68
N GLY A 349 -10.41 -11.95 -3.23
CA GLY A 349 -11.28 -12.86 -2.49
C GLY A 349 -11.08 -14.33 -2.88
N GLY A 350 -10.30 -14.58 -3.94
CA GLY A 350 -9.98 -15.91 -4.43
C GLY A 350 -11.16 -16.62 -5.08
N ASP A 351 -10.96 -17.90 -5.36
CA ASP A 351 -11.95 -18.81 -5.92
C ASP A 351 -11.86 -20.19 -5.26
N ALA A 352 -12.70 -21.11 -5.72
CA ALA A 352 -12.76 -22.48 -5.19
C ALA A 352 -11.45 -23.27 -5.37
N LEU A 353 -10.52 -22.83 -6.23
CA LEU A 353 -9.25 -23.52 -6.50
C LEU A 353 -8.11 -22.95 -5.67
N THR A 354 -8.06 -21.64 -5.48
CA THR A 354 -6.88 -20.95 -4.94
C THR A 354 -7.13 -20.23 -3.62
N GLY A 355 -8.35 -19.76 -3.34
CA GLY A 355 -8.69 -19.06 -2.10
C GLY A 355 -7.67 -18.01 -1.63
N ILE A 356 -7.72 -17.71 -0.34
CA ILE A 356 -6.88 -16.77 0.40
C ILE A 356 -6.37 -17.54 1.63
N LEU A 357 -5.05 -17.65 1.77
CA LEU A 357 -4.39 -18.53 2.75
C LEU A 357 -4.06 -17.79 4.05
N GLN A 358 -4.80 -18.10 5.12
CA GLN A 358 -4.58 -17.54 6.47
C GLN A 358 -4.68 -18.63 7.54
N GLU A 359 -4.15 -18.34 8.73
CA GLU A 359 -4.32 -19.25 9.87
C GLU A 359 -5.74 -19.10 10.44
N THR A 360 -6.37 -20.24 10.73
CA THR A 360 -7.63 -20.32 11.48
C THR A 360 -7.77 -21.72 12.06
N TYR A 361 -8.93 -22.06 12.63
CA TYR A 361 -9.18 -23.40 13.15
C TYR A 361 -9.05 -24.48 12.07
N ALA A 362 -8.39 -25.58 12.44
CA ALA A 362 -8.04 -26.67 11.53
C ALA A 362 -9.26 -27.44 11.00
N GLY A 363 -10.40 -27.33 11.68
CA GLY A 363 -11.65 -27.93 11.25
C GLY A 363 -12.55 -28.33 12.40
N LEU A 364 -13.44 -29.27 12.12
CA LEU A 364 -14.46 -29.73 13.05
C LEU A 364 -14.06 -31.01 13.76
N TYR A 365 -14.50 -31.17 15.00
CA TYR A 365 -14.50 -32.43 15.73
C TYR A 365 -15.89 -32.69 16.30
N GLN A 366 -16.47 -33.84 15.96
CA GLN A 366 -17.85 -34.21 16.32
C GLN A 366 -18.92 -33.17 15.90
N GLY A 367 -18.66 -32.45 14.80
CA GLY A 367 -19.58 -31.43 14.27
C GLY A 367 -19.45 -30.04 14.92
N LEU A 368 -18.54 -29.88 15.89
CA LEU A 368 -18.22 -28.59 16.52
C LEU A 368 -16.84 -28.11 16.07
N VAL A 369 -16.62 -26.79 16.08
CA VAL A 369 -15.30 -26.22 15.78
C VAL A 369 -14.30 -26.61 16.86
N ARG A 370 -13.10 -27.03 16.44
CA ARG A 370 -12.02 -27.39 17.35
C ARG A 370 -11.18 -26.17 17.71
N VAL A 371 -11.50 -25.51 18.82
CA VAL A 371 -10.92 -24.21 19.22
C VAL A 371 -9.53 -24.28 19.86
N ASP A 372 -8.97 -25.50 19.99
CA ASP A 372 -7.60 -25.80 20.44
C ASP A 372 -6.70 -26.30 19.29
N SER A 373 -7.08 -26.06 18.03
CA SER A 373 -6.38 -26.61 16.86
C SER A 373 -6.38 -25.66 15.67
N PHE A 374 -5.20 -25.26 15.22
CA PHE A 374 -5.02 -24.31 14.11
C PHE A 374 -4.39 -24.95 12.89
N ALA A 375 -4.67 -24.39 11.72
CA ALA A 375 -4.02 -24.72 10.46
C ALA A 375 -4.06 -23.51 9.51
N LEU A 376 -3.18 -23.52 8.51
CA LEU A 376 -3.30 -22.63 7.36
C LEU A 376 -4.41 -23.16 6.45
N VAL A 377 -5.44 -22.34 6.23
CA VAL A 377 -6.65 -22.71 5.49
C VAL A 377 -6.89 -21.71 4.36
N TYR A 378 -7.15 -22.24 3.16
CA TYR A 378 -7.64 -21.45 2.04
C TYR A 378 -9.15 -21.23 2.21
N LYS A 379 -9.58 -19.97 2.31
CA LYS A 379 -10.99 -19.57 2.20
C LYS A 379 -11.19 -18.65 1.01
N TYR A 380 -12.40 -18.60 0.46
CA TYR A 380 -12.75 -17.66 -0.61
C TYR A 380 -14.09 -17.01 -0.31
N GLY A 381 -14.27 -15.78 -0.78
CA GLY A 381 -15.47 -15.00 -0.56
C GLY A 381 -15.19 -13.50 -0.64
N THR A 382 -16.25 -12.71 -0.83
CA THR A 382 -16.19 -11.24 -0.63
C THR A 382 -15.82 -10.90 0.82
N SER A 383 -16.12 -11.79 1.76
CA SER A 383 -15.65 -11.77 3.15
C SER A 383 -14.12 -11.82 3.30
N MET A 384 -13.40 -12.41 2.34
CA MET A 384 -11.93 -12.38 2.29
C MET A 384 -11.41 -11.16 1.52
N ALA A 385 -12.22 -10.55 0.65
CA ALA A 385 -11.86 -9.34 -0.09
C ALA A 385 -11.95 -8.08 0.79
N ALA A 386 -13.05 -7.89 1.53
CA ALA A 386 -13.26 -6.76 2.44
C ALA A 386 -12.06 -6.46 3.39
N PRO A 387 -11.45 -7.44 4.08
CA PRO A 387 -10.32 -7.17 4.98
C PRO A 387 -9.06 -6.69 4.26
N HIS A 388 -8.89 -6.96 2.96
CA HIS A 388 -7.78 -6.35 2.20
C HIS A 388 -7.94 -4.83 2.10
N VAL A 389 -9.17 -4.37 1.85
CA VAL A 389 -9.49 -2.93 1.76
C VAL A 389 -9.38 -2.29 3.14
N SER A 390 -9.93 -2.91 4.18
CA SER A 390 -9.81 -2.45 5.57
C SER A 390 -8.34 -2.27 5.97
N ALA A 391 -7.48 -3.22 5.61
CA ALA A 391 -6.05 -3.12 5.91
C ALA A 391 -5.31 -2.06 5.07
N ALA A 392 -5.68 -1.88 3.80
CA ALA A 392 -5.14 -0.83 2.95
C ALA A 392 -5.44 0.57 3.51
N LEU A 393 -6.69 0.78 3.94
CA LEU A 393 -7.10 2.01 4.62
C LEU A 393 -6.29 2.22 5.91
N ALA A 394 -6.12 1.17 6.71
CA ALA A 394 -5.34 1.26 7.95
C ALA A 394 -3.87 1.66 7.72
N LEU A 395 -3.26 1.20 6.62
CA LEU A 395 -1.92 1.62 6.22
C LEU A 395 -1.87 3.10 5.80
N LEU A 396 -2.86 3.60 5.07
CA LEU A 396 -2.95 5.01 4.69
C LEU A 396 -3.16 5.91 5.92
N LEU A 397 -4.06 5.53 6.84
CA LEU A 397 -4.23 6.23 8.12
C LEU A 397 -2.95 6.22 8.95
N SER A 398 -2.19 5.11 8.92
CA SER A 398 -0.88 5.02 9.59
C SER A 398 0.17 5.97 9.00
N LEU A 399 0.01 6.38 7.75
CA LEU A 399 0.83 7.41 7.09
C LEU A 399 0.31 8.84 7.34
N GLY A 400 -0.81 8.98 8.05
CA GLY A 400 -1.42 10.25 8.41
C GLY A 400 -2.46 10.77 7.41
N ALA A 401 -2.90 9.95 6.45
CA ALA A 401 -4.01 10.31 5.58
C ALA A 401 -5.26 10.50 6.43
N ASP A 402 -6.09 11.49 6.09
CA ASP A 402 -7.42 11.55 6.71
C ASP A 402 -8.35 10.47 6.11
N PRO A 403 -9.45 10.11 6.81
CA PRO A 403 -10.36 9.06 6.35
C PRO A 403 -10.92 9.25 4.93
N GLU A 404 -11.33 10.47 4.58
CA GLU A 404 -11.93 10.76 3.28
C GLU A 404 -10.87 10.65 2.17
N GLU A 405 -9.68 11.19 2.41
CA GLU A 405 -8.52 11.04 1.52
C GLU A 405 -8.16 9.57 1.32
N ALA A 406 -8.06 8.78 2.39
CA ALA A 406 -7.74 7.36 2.31
C ALA A 406 -8.78 6.58 1.49
N ALA A 407 -10.08 6.83 1.72
CA ALA A 407 -11.18 6.21 0.97
C ALA A 407 -11.15 6.58 -0.52
N ASN A 408 -10.81 7.83 -0.86
CA ASN A 408 -10.69 8.27 -2.24
C ASN A 408 -9.45 7.68 -2.93
N LEU A 409 -8.32 7.61 -2.23
CA LEU A 409 -7.07 7.07 -2.77
C LEU A 409 -7.25 5.61 -3.19
N ILE A 410 -7.77 4.74 -2.31
CA ILE A 410 -7.94 3.32 -2.66
C ILE A 410 -8.80 3.12 -3.92
N LYS A 411 -9.80 3.98 -4.15
CA LYS A 411 -10.68 3.95 -5.33
C LYS A 411 -9.92 4.46 -6.56
N LEU A 412 -9.34 5.65 -6.49
CA LEU A 412 -8.69 6.29 -7.63
C LEU A 412 -7.38 5.61 -8.08
N THR A 413 -6.71 4.90 -7.18
CA THR A 413 -5.47 4.19 -7.48
C THR A 413 -5.68 2.71 -7.80
N SER A 414 -6.93 2.24 -7.76
CA SER A 414 -7.27 0.87 -8.13
C SER A 414 -6.81 0.54 -9.55
N LYS A 415 -6.34 -0.69 -9.74
CA LYS A 415 -6.00 -1.20 -11.06
C LYS A 415 -7.30 -1.50 -11.80
N ASP A 416 -7.56 -0.72 -12.84
CA ASP A 416 -8.66 -0.94 -13.77
C ASP A 416 -8.56 -2.35 -14.38
N ILE A 417 -9.53 -3.21 -14.01
CA ILE A 417 -9.69 -4.57 -14.51
C ILE A 417 -11.14 -4.75 -14.96
N GLY A 418 -11.37 -5.49 -16.04
CA GLY A 418 -12.70 -5.61 -16.64
C GLY A 418 -12.92 -4.56 -17.74
N LEU A 419 -14.02 -3.79 -17.65
CA LEU A 419 -14.30 -2.73 -18.61
C LEU A 419 -13.54 -1.47 -18.20
N SER A 420 -13.08 -0.69 -19.17
CA SER A 420 -12.26 0.48 -18.84
C SER A 420 -13.04 1.55 -18.08
N GLY A 421 -12.44 2.05 -17.01
CA GLY A 421 -13.01 3.01 -16.08
C GLY A 421 -13.94 2.36 -15.06
N TYR A 422 -14.76 3.17 -14.39
CA TYR A 422 -15.74 2.62 -13.45
C TYR A 422 -16.75 1.72 -14.18
N ASP A 423 -16.96 0.51 -13.67
CA ASP A 423 -18.01 -0.39 -14.13
C ASP A 423 -18.76 -1.07 -12.97
N GLN A 424 -19.90 -1.68 -13.26
CA GLN A 424 -20.76 -2.30 -12.24
C GLN A 424 -20.31 -3.71 -11.84
N GLU A 425 -19.31 -4.29 -12.49
CA GLU A 425 -18.72 -5.59 -12.16
C GLU A 425 -17.57 -5.42 -11.16
N THR A 426 -16.67 -4.47 -11.40
CA THR A 426 -15.42 -4.30 -10.63
C THR A 426 -15.30 -2.95 -9.90
N GLY A 427 -16.26 -2.05 -10.08
CA GLY A 427 -16.22 -0.70 -9.50
C GLY A 427 -15.11 0.12 -10.13
N PHE A 428 -14.27 0.77 -9.30
CA PHE A 428 -13.05 1.45 -9.73
C PHE A 428 -11.91 0.50 -10.15
N GLY A 429 -12.11 -0.82 -10.00
CA GLY A 429 -11.13 -1.85 -10.34
C GLY A 429 -10.65 -2.62 -9.12
N ARG A 430 -9.53 -3.33 -9.28
CA ARG A 430 -8.91 -4.10 -8.19
C ARG A 430 -8.06 -3.19 -7.32
N LEU A 431 -8.21 -3.32 -6.00
CA LEU A 431 -7.32 -2.72 -5.00
C LEU A 431 -5.83 -2.86 -5.40
N ASP A 432 -5.11 -1.74 -5.33
CA ASP A 432 -3.66 -1.65 -5.53
C ASP A 432 -3.07 -0.81 -4.38
N VAL A 433 -2.63 -1.49 -3.33
CA VAL A 433 -2.11 -0.87 -2.09
C VAL A 433 -0.80 -0.16 -2.37
N LYS A 434 0.07 -0.75 -3.21
CA LYS A 434 1.32 -0.10 -3.66
C LYS A 434 1.02 1.26 -4.27
N ASN A 435 0.10 1.31 -5.23
CA ASN A 435 -0.23 2.55 -5.92
C ASN A 435 -0.86 3.57 -4.96
N ALA A 436 -1.78 3.15 -4.09
CA ALA A 436 -2.38 4.03 -3.07
C ALA A 436 -1.33 4.69 -2.16
N VAL A 437 -0.43 3.87 -1.58
CA VAL A 437 0.63 4.34 -0.68
C VAL A 437 1.60 5.28 -1.40
N MET A 438 2.03 4.93 -2.62
CA MET A 438 2.97 5.77 -3.37
C MET A 438 2.33 7.11 -3.79
N THR A 439 1.06 7.11 -4.20
CA THR A 439 0.34 8.35 -4.56
C THR A 439 0.25 9.28 -3.35
N TYR A 440 -0.18 8.78 -2.18
CA TYR A 440 -0.24 9.58 -0.96
C TYR A 440 1.13 10.20 -0.60
N LEU A 441 2.21 9.42 -0.67
CA LEU A 441 3.55 9.91 -0.36
C LEU A 441 4.08 10.92 -1.38
N GLN A 442 3.65 10.84 -2.64
CA GLN A 442 4.02 11.83 -3.66
C GLN A 442 3.29 13.17 -3.50
N GLU A 443 2.02 13.14 -3.09
CA GLU A 443 1.23 14.36 -2.86
C GLU A 443 1.65 15.08 -1.56
N THR A 444 2.07 14.32 -0.54
CA THR A 444 2.45 14.85 0.78
C THR A 444 3.91 15.28 0.89
N VAL A 445 4.79 14.82 0.01
CA VAL A 445 6.13 15.39 -0.15
C VAL A 445 5.98 16.68 -0.95
N PRO A 446 6.19 17.88 -0.36
CA PRO A 446 6.22 19.10 -1.15
C PRO A 446 7.33 18.92 -2.20
N LEU A 447 7.00 19.12 -3.47
CA LEU A 447 8.00 19.51 -4.47
C LEU A 447 8.89 20.56 -3.79
N TYR A 448 10.17 20.25 -3.62
CA TYR A 448 11.13 21.07 -2.87
C TYR A 448 11.16 22.49 -3.45
N ASP A 449 10.34 23.38 -2.90
CA ASP A 449 10.26 24.79 -3.30
C ASP A 449 10.41 25.75 -2.10
N THR A 450 10.85 25.24 -0.94
CA THR A 450 10.97 26.05 0.30
C THR A 450 12.38 26.19 0.88
N LEU A 451 13.44 25.66 0.26
CA LEU A 451 14.82 25.96 0.71
C LEU A 451 15.48 27.16 0.01
N ARG A 452 14.73 27.95 -0.77
CA ARG A 452 15.30 29.08 -1.52
C ARG A 452 15.48 30.38 -0.73
N ASN A 453 15.05 30.46 0.53
CA ASN A 453 15.03 31.74 1.26
C ASN A 453 16.00 31.91 2.44
N ASP A 454 16.75 30.88 2.85
CA ASP A 454 17.65 31.00 4.02
C ASP A 454 19.15 31.09 3.69
N TRP A 455 19.51 31.42 2.45
CA TRP A 455 20.89 31.73 2.07
C TRP A 455 21.01 33.11 1.43
N GLN A 456 20.85 34.14 2.26
CA GLN A 456 21.56 35.41 2.08
C GLN A 456 22.56 35.59 3.24
N GLU A 457 23.82 35.19 2.99
CA GLU A 457 25.13 35.81 3.32
C GLU A 457 25.33 36.62 4.64
N PRO A 458 26.57 36.91 5.12
CA PRO A 458 27.90 36.36 4.78
C PRO A 458 28.76 35.99 6.03
N PHE A 459 29.84 35.21 5.83
CA PHE A 459 31.22 35.50 6.29
C PHE A 459 32.22 34.48 5.73
#